data_AF-A0A832IYW0-F1
#
_entry.id   AF-A0A832IYW0-F1
#
_cell.length_a   1.000
_cell.length_b   1.000
_cell.length_c   1.000
_cell.angle_alpha   90.00
_cell.angle_beta   90.00
_cell.angle_gamma   90.00
#
_symmetry.space_group_name_H-M   'P 1'
#
loop_
_entity.id
_entity.type
_entity.pdbx_description
1 polymer ?
#
loop_
_entity_poly.entity_id
_entity_poly.type
_entity_poly.pdbx_seq_one_letter_code
_entity_poly.pdbx_strand_id
1 'polypeptide(L)'
;MEFPKTIKSFVLHDMRGKWTYKGKELRSAHYIRVGSRMSLFINTEADVDGNLSYTIRLRDSTITGIASLQDAIHVVETVIDENEDFISKYTMLVE
;
A
#
# COMPACT_ATOMS: atom_id res chain seq x y z
N MET A 1 -1.88 8.41 14.07
CA MET A 1 -2.37 7.39 13.11
C MET A 1 -1.32 6.30 13.01
N GLU A 2 -1.73 5.04 13.09
CA GLU A 2 -0.82 3.89 13.07
C GLU A 2 -1.13 3.01 11.86
N PHE A 3 -0.09 2.63 11.13
CA PHE A 3 -0.19 1.66 10.06
C PHE A 3 -0.33 0.25 10.65
N PRO A 4 -1.15 -0.63 10.06
CA PRO A 4 -1.26 -2.00 10.52
C PRO A 4 0.09 -2.72 10.39
N LYS A 5 0.39 -3.63 11.32
CA LYS A 5 1.62 -4.43 11.26
C LYS A 5 1.61 -5.44 10.10
N THR A 6 0.42 -5.81 9.64
CA THR A 6 0.21 -6.82 8.59
C THR A 6 -1.01 -6.45 7.76
N ILE A 7 -0.94 -6.69 6.45
CA ILE A 7 -2.09 -6.62 5.54
C ILE A 7 -2.06 -7.91 4.71
N LYS A 8 -3.02 -8.81 4.95
CA LYS A 8 -3.06 -10.15 4.32
C LYS A 8 -1.69 -10.85 4.41
N SER A 9 -1.10 -11.22 3.28
CA SER A 9 0.20 -11.90 3.18
C SER A 9 1.42 -10.96 3.27
N PHE A 10 1.19 -9.66 3.46
CA PHE A 10 2.24 -8.65 3.59
C PHE A 10 2.47 -8.24 5.05
N VAL A 11 3.74 -8.05 5.40
CA VAL A 11 4.18 -7.62 6.73
C VAL A 11 4.83 -6.25 6.62
N LEU A 12 4.54 -5.37 7.59
CA LEU A 12 5.17 -4.06 7.70
C LEU A 12 6.67 -4.26 7.93
N HIS A 13 7.45 -3.89 6.93
CA HIS A 13 8.90 -4.00 6.96
C HIS A 13 9.54 -2.76 7.56
N ASP A 14 9.05 -1.58 7.16
CA ASP A 14 9.60 -0.30 7.55
C ASP A 14 8.54 0.81 7.50
N MET A 15 8.68 1.80 8.38
CA MET A 15 7.97 3.07 8.30
C MET A 15 8.96 4.12 7.83
N ARG A 16 8.89 4.45 6.54
CA ARG A 16 9.78 5.46 5.96
C ARG A 16 9.34 6.85 6.38
N GLY A 17 10.29 7.55 7.00
CA GLY A 17 10.39 9.00 7.11
C GLY A 17 9.21 9.71 7.77
N LYS A 18 9.44 10.19 8.99
CA LYS A 18 8.65 11.32 9.49
C LYS A 18 9.12 12.57 8.76
N TRP A 19 8.34 13.05 7.80
CA TRP A 19 8.56 14.35 7.20
C TRP A 19 7.38 15.26 7.52
N THR A 20 7.68 16.56 7.70
CA THR A 20 6.68 17.55 8.07
C THR A 20 6.38 18.42 6.86
N TYR A 21 5.12 18.47 6.43
CA TYR A 21 4.64 19.36 5.37
C TYR A 21 3.57 20.29 5.94
N LYS A 22 3.81 21.61 5.91
CA LYS A 22 2.90 22.62 6.49
C LYS A 22 2.44 22.29 7.92
N GLY A 23 3.34 21.81 8.76
CA GLY A 23 3.04 21.41 10.14
C GLY A 23 2.33 20.05 10.29
N LYS A 24 2.01 19.35 9.20
CA LYS A 24 1.45 18.00 9.22
C LYS A 24 2.55 16.96 9.08
N GLU A 25 2.56 15.96 9.96
CA GLU A 25 3.46 14.82 9.85
C GLU A 25 2.92 13.85 8.79
N LEU A 26 3.76 13.55 7.81
CA LEU A 26 3.52 12.56 6.79
C LEU A 26 4.38 11.34 7.08
N ARG A 27 3.86 10.17 6.75
CA ARG A 27 4.52 8.88 6.96
C ARG A 27 4.24 7.98 5.77
N SER A 28 5.17 7.10 5.43
CA SER A 28 4.91 6.05 4.44
C SER A 28 5.21 4.68 5.02
N ALA A 29 4.36 3.71 4.74
CA ALA A 29 4.57 2.33 5.17
C ALA A 29 5.05 1.49 4.00
N HIS A 30 6.12 0.73 4.23
CA HIS A 30 6.65 -0.24 3.30
C HIS A 30 6.36 -1.64 3.82
N TYR A 31 5.62 -2.40 3.04
CA TYR A 31 5.28 -3.77 3.32
C TYR A 31 5.97 -4.71 2.34
N ILE A 32 6.36 -5.88 2.83
CA ILE A 32 6.95 -6.96 2.03
C ILE A 32 6.12 -8.23 2.19
N ARG A 33 5.97 -8.98 1.10
CA ARG A 33 5.43 -10.35 1.16
C ARG A 33 6.58 -11.32 1.42
N VAL A 34 6.55 -12.00 2.57
CA VAL A 34 7.60 -12.95 2.97
C VAL A 34 7.73 -14.05 1.91
N GLY A 35 8.96 -14.36 1.51
CA GLY A 35 9.24 -15.35 0.47
C GLY A 35 8.97 -14.88 -0.97
N SER A 36 8.62 -13.61 -1.18
CA SER A 36 8.41 -13.01 -2.50
C SER A 36 9.28 -11.75 -2.69
N ARG A 37 9.54 -11.37 -3.95
CA ARG A 37 10.15 -10.08 -4.32
C ARG A 37 9.13 -8.94 -4.45
N MET A 38 7.93 -9.13 -3.90
CA MET A 38 6.84 -8.16 -3.99
C MET A 38 6.87 -7.18 -2.83
N SER A 39 6.97 -5.90 -3.18
CA SER A 39 6.88 -4.78 -2.25
C SER A 39 5.59 -4.02 -2.49
N LEU A 40 5.01 -3.54 -1.40
CA LEU A 40 3.83 -2.69 -1.36
C LEU A 40 4.15 -1.45 -0.53
N PHE A 41 3.82 -0.27 -1.06
CA PHE A 41 3.98 0.98 -0.32
C PHE A 41 2.64 1.69 -0.18
N ILE A 42 2.34 2.16 1.02
CA ILE A 42 1.27 3.13 1.27
C ILE A 42 1.95 4.43 1.65
N ASN A 43 1.87 5.42 0.76
CA ASN A 43 2.49 6.73 0.99
C ASN A 43 1.44 7.74 1.40
N THR A 44 1.73 8.55 2.42
CA THR A 44 0.97 9.77 2.68
C THR A 44 1.54 10.91 1.86
N GLU A 45 0.67 11.58 1.12
CA GLU A 45 0.99 12.73 0.29
C GLU A 45 0.23 13.96 0.78
N ALA A 46 0.72 15.13 0.40
CA ALA A 46 0.03 16.39 0.65
C ALA A 46 0.05 17.24 -0.63
N ASP A 47 -1.08 17.86 -0.95
CA ASP A 47 -1.18 18.80 -2.07
C ASP A 47 -0.63 20.19 -1.72
N VAL A 48 -0.68 21.11 -2.69
CA VAL A 48 -0.22 22.49 -2.55
C VAL A 48 -0.96 23.27 -1.46
N ASP A 49 -2.15 22.83 -1.06
CA ASP A 49 -2.96 23.44 -0.01
C ASP A 49 -2.67 22.79 1.35
N GLY A 50 -2.08 21.59 1.36
CA GLY A 50 -1.77 20.81 2.55
C GLY A 50 -2.87 19.80 2.90
N ASN A 51 -3.79 19.52 1.98
CA ASN A 51 -4.73 18.42 2.15
C ASN A 51 -3.99 17.10 2.01
N LEU A 52 -4.29 16.16 2.92
CA LEU A 52 -3.64 14.86 2.94
C LEU A 52 -4.37 13.89 2.02
N SER A 53 -3.60 13.10 1.31
CA SER A 53 -4.08 11.97 0.52
C SER A 53 -3.12 10.79 0.66
N TYR A 54 -3.51 9.66 0.09
CA TYR A 54 -2.71 8.45 0.09
C TYR A 54 -2.52 7.95 -1.34
N THR A 55 -1.36 7.34 -1.57
CA THR A 55 -1.10 6.58 -2.79
C THR A 55 -0.61 5.19 -2.45
N ILE A 56 -0.98 4.24 -3.29
CA ILE A 56 -0.50 2.87 -3.20
C ILE A 56 0.46 2.65 -4.34
N ARG A 57 1.68 2.20 -4.04
CA ARG A 57 2.65 1.81 -5.05
C ARG A 57 2.94 0.33 -4.96
N LEU A 58 2.71 -0.34 -6.09
CA LEU A 58 3.18 -1.68 -6.41
C LEU A 58 4.30 -1.51 -7.45
N ARG A 59 5.22 -2.47 -7.54
CA ARG A 59 6.46 -2.40 -8.35
C ARG A 59 6.45 -1.36 -9.49
N ASP A 60 5.55 -1.55 -10.47
CA ASP A 60 5.42 -0.72 -11.67
C ASP A 60 4.06 0.01 -11.79
N SER A 61 3.23 -0.03 -10.74
CA SER A 61 1.87 0.53 -10.74
C SER A 61 1.66 1.48 -9.56
N THR A 62 0.90 2.56 -9.78
CA THR A 62 0.52 3.50 -8.73
C THR A 62 -0.97 3.75 -8.78
N ILE A 63 -1.62 3.66 -7.62
CA ILE A 63 -3.04 3.96 -7.43
C ILE A 63 -3.11 5.25 -6.60
N THR A 64 -3.87 6.22 -7.11
CA THR A 64 -4.02 7.57 -6.54
C THR A 64 -5.48 7.87 -6.21
N GLY A 65 -5.74 9.03 -5.61
CA GLY A 65 -7.11 9.48 -5.32
C GLY A 65 -7.71 8.89 -4.05
N ILE A 66 -6.86 8.47 -3.11
CA ILE A 66 -7.29 7.83 -1.87
C ILE A 66 -7.30 8.88 -0.75
N ALA A 67 -8.46 9.12 -0.15
CA ALA A 67 -8.65 10.20 0.82
C ALA A 67 -8.20 9.84 2.24
N SER A 68 -8.20 8.54 2.59
CA SER A 68 -7.88 8.09 3.94
C SER A 68 -7.00 6.85 3.97
N LEU A 69 -6.32 6.64 5.10
CA LEU A 69 -5.54 5.41 5.31
C LEU A 69 -6.42 4.16 5.29
N GLN A 70 -7.66 4.24 5.79
CA GLN A 70 -8.57 3.10 5.82
C GLN A 70 -8.94 2.68 4.39
N ASP A 71 -9.21 3.66 3.52
CA ASP A 71 -9.47 3.40 2.11
C ASP A 71 -8.22 2.83 1.41
N ALA A 72 -7.03 3.32 1.77
CA ALA A 72 -5.78 2.78 1.24
C ALA A 72 -5.61 1.30 1.62
N ILE A 73 -5.89 0.94 2.89
CA ILE A 73 -5.84 -0.45 3.34
C ILE A 73 -6.85 -1.30 2.58
N HIS A 74 -8.08 -0.83 2.40
CA HIS A 74 -9.11 -1.56 1.67
C HIS A 74 -8.72 -1.81 0.20
N VAL A 75 -8.22 -0.78 -0.50
CA VAL A 75 -7.74 -0.92 -1.89
C VAL A 75 -6.59 -1.92 -1.97
N VAL A 76 -5.66 -1.90 -1.01
CA VAL A 76 -4.59 -2.90 -0.93
C VAL A 76 -5.16 -4.31 -0.80
N GLU A 77 -6.10 -4.53 0.11
CA GLU A 77 -6.72 -5.84 0.31
C GLU A 77 -7.39 -6.35 -0.97
N THR A 78 -8.14 -5.49 -1.66
CA THR A 78 -8.76 -5.82 -2.95
C THR A 78 -7.73 -6.21 -4.01
N VAL A 79 -6.66 -5.44 -4.17
CA VAL A 79 -5.62 -5.75 -5.17
C VAL A 79 -4.90 -7.06 -4.85
N ILE A 80 -4.69 -7.37 -3.57
CA ILE A 80 -4.12 -8.65 -3.15
C ILE A 80 -5.07 -9.79 -3.53
N ASP A 81 -6.35 -9.66 -3.19
CA ASP A 81 -7.36 -10.70 -3.46
C ASP A 81 -7.51 -10.93 -4.98
N GLU A 82 -7.56 -9.87 -5.80
CA GLU A 82 -7.62 -9.97 -7.26
C GLU A 82 -6.38 -10.65 -7.87
N ASN A 83 -5.19 -10.37 -7.33
CA ASN A 83 -3.95 -10.98 -7.81
C ASN A 83 -3.85 -12.47 -7.41
N GLU A 84 -4.30 -12.83 -6.20
CA GLU A 84 -4.37 -14.22 -5.76
C GLU A 84 -5.37 -15.01 -6.61
N ASP A 85 -6.53 -14.43 -6.91
CA ASP A 85 -7.53 -15.00 -7.82
C ASP A 85 -6.98 -15.19 -9.24
N PHE A 86 -6.24 -14.20 -9.75
CA PHE A 86 -5.58 -14.30 -11.05
C PHE A 86 -4.59 -15.47 -11.06
N ILE A 87 -3.65 -15.51 -10.12
CA ILE A 87 -2.65 -16.59 -10.06
C ILE A 87 -3.33 -17.97 -9.95
N SER A 88 -4.35 -18.10 -9.10
CA SER A 88 -5.11 -19.35 -8.93
C SER A 88 -5.76 -19.83 -10.22
N LYS A 89 -6.47 -18.95 -10.92
CA LYS A 89 -7.15 -19.27 -12.19
C LYS A 89 -6.18 -19.70 -13.28
N TYR A 90 -5.02 -19.05 -13.39
CA TYR A 90 -4.04 -19.35 -14.43
C TYR A 90 -3.13 -20.55 -14.08
N THR A 91 -2.97 -20.89 -12.79
CA THR A 91 -2.27 -22.12 -12.39
C THR A 91 -3.10 -23.37 -12.75
N MET A 92 -4.43 -23.30 -12.60
CA MET A 92 -5.34 -24.40 -12.98
C MET A 92 -5.49 -24.61 -14.50
N LEU A 93 -4.96 -23.73 -15.34
CA LEU A 93 -4.98 -23.86 -16.81
C LEU A 93 -3.72 -24.54 -17.38
N VAL A 94 -2.73 -24.81 -16.53
CA VAL A 94 -1.42 -25.37 -16.92
C VAL A 94 -1.25 -26.82 -16.39
N GLU A 95 -2.23 -27.34 -15.64
CA GLU A 95 -2.36 -28.75 -15.23
C GLU A 95 -3.37 -29.49 -16.12
#